data_AF-A0A091RWI7-F1
#
_entry.id   AF-A0A091RWI7-F1
#
_cell.length_a   1.000
_cell.length_b   1.000
_cell.length_c   1.000
_cell.angle_alpha   90.00
_cell.angle_beta   90.00
_cell.angle_gamma   90.00
#
_symmetry.space_group_name_H-M   'P 1'
#
loop_
_entity.id
_entity.type
_entity.pdbx_description
1 polymer ?
#
loop_
_entity_poly.entity_id
_entity_poly.type
_entity_poly.pdbx_seq_one_letter_code
_entity_poly.pdbx_strand_id
1 'polypeptide(L)'
;QQLSLQERLRLKEEKKKQAALMKALETPEEKRARRLAKKEAKERKKREKMGWGEEYMGYTNTDNPFGDNNLLGTFIWSKALEKKGISHLDEKDLKERNKRIQEDNRLELQKVKQLRLEREREKAMREQELEMLQREKEAEHFKTWEEQEDNFHLQQAKLRSKIRIRDGRAKPIDLLAKYISAEDDDLAVEMHEPYTFLNGLTVSDMEDLVEDIQVYMELEQGKNVDFWRDMTIITEDEIAKLRKLEASGKGGPGERRDGVNASVSSDVQSVFKGKTYNQLQVLYQGIESKIRAGGPNLDIGYWESLLQQLKAYMARAR
;
A
#
# COMPACT_ATOMS: atom_id res chain seq x y z
N GLN A 1 1.31 41.62 30.52
CA GLN A 1 1.47 42.75 31.45
C GLN A 1 2.41 43.78 30.82
N GLN A 2 1.87 44.85 30.25
CA GLN A 2 2.68 45.94 29.70
C GLN A 2 3.05 46.89 30.85
N LEU A 3 4.31 46.86 31.28
CA LEU A 3 4.86 47.80 32.26
C LEU A 3 4.55 49.24 31.82
N SER A 4 4.09 50.08 32.76
CA SER A 4 3.74 51.47 32.47
C SER A 4 4.96 52.23 31.93
N LEU A 5 4.72 53.26 31.10
CA LEU A 5 5.81 54.06 30.52
C LEU A 5 6.73 54.62 31.61
N GLN A 6 6.17 54.99 32.77
CA GLN A 6 6.90 55.46 33.94
C GLN A 6 7.79 54.37 34.56
N GLU A 7 7.30 53.13 34.70
CA GLU A 7 8.11 52.03 35.22
C GLU A 7 9.25 51.66 34.27
N ARG A 8 9.01 51.68 32.95
CA ARG A 8 10.05 51.44 31.95
C ARG A 8 11.15 52.51 31.99
N LEU A 9 10.77 53.77 32.21
CA LEU A 9 11.73 54.88 32.36
C LEU A 9 12.52 54.74 33.67
N ARG A 10 11.86 54.42 34.79
CA ARG A 10 12.55 54.16 36.08
C ARG A 10 13.53 52.99 35.98
N LEU A 11 13.13 51.85 35.42
CA LEU A 11 14.01 50.70 35.18
C LEU A 11 15.22 51.05 34.29
N LYS A 12 15.02 51.92 33.29
CA LYS A 12 16.10 52.38 32.41
C LYS A 12 17.06 53.31 33.15
N GLU A 13 16.57 54.16 34.03
CA GLU A 13 17.40 55.01 34.88
C GLU A 13 18.15 54.20 35.95
N GLU A 14 17.50 53.23 36.60
CA GLU A 14 18.17 52.32 37.54
C GLU A 14 19.26 51.51 36.86
N LYS A 15 18.99 50.94 35.67
CA LYS A 15 20.02 50.25 34.88
C LYS A 15 21.17 51.18 34.47
N LYS A 16 20.89 52.44 34.14
CA LYS A 16 21.94 53.43 33.86
C LYS A 16 22.77 53.75 35.11
N LYS A 17 22.12 53.93 36.28
CA LYS A 17 22.80 54.18 37.56
C LYS A 17 23.64 52.98 37.98
N GLN A 18 23.11 51.75 37.87
CA GLN A 18 23.85 50.51 38.12
C GLN A 18 25.03 50.35 37.16
N ALA A 19 24.85 50.58 35.85
CA ALA A 19 25.93 50.52 34.88
C ALA A 19 27.01 51.60 35.12
N ALA A 20 26.61 52.79 35.61
CA ALA A 20 27.54 53.85 35.99
C ALA A 20 28.33 53.48 37.26
N LEU A 21 27.66 52.89 38.26
CA LEU A 21 28.28 52.40 39.50
C LEU A 21 29.27 51.28 39.21
N MET A 22 28.87 50.28 38.40
CA MET A 22 29.74 49.19 37.95
C MET A 22 30.94 49.71 37.14
N LYS A 23 30.78 50.80 36.39
CA LYS A 23 31.86 51.44 35.64
C LYS A 23 32.79 52.30 36.52
N ALA A 24 32.32 52.75 37.67
CA ALA A 24 33.10 53.52 38.65
C ALA A 24 33.94 52.60 39.55
N LEU A 25 33.42 51.41 39.86
CA LEU A 25 34.11 50.35 40.61
C LEU A 25 35.01 49.46 39.73
N GLU A 26 34.96 49.67 38.41
CA GLU A 26 35.72 48.89 37.42
C GLU A 26 37.22 49.12 37.59
N THR A 27 37.98 48.03 37.68
CA THR A 27 39.44 48.10 37.73
C THR A 27 40.01 48.66 36.42
N PRO A 28 41.23 49.24 36.42
CA PRO A 28 41.86 49.74 35.20
C PRO A 28 41.98 48.70 34.08
N GLU A 29 42.09 47.41 34.44
CA GLU A 29 42.20 46.29 33.52
C GLU A 29 40.86 45.93 32.87
N GLU A 30 39.79 45.80 33.67
CA GLU A 30 38.42 45.58 33.16
C GLU A 30 37.97 46.73 32.25
N LYS A 31 38.34 47.97 32.59
CA LYS A 31 38.06 49.15 31.76
C LYS A 31 38.76 49.08 30.39
N ARG A 32 39.95 48.49 30.30
CA ARG A 32 40.63 48.22 29.02
C ARG A 32 39.93 47.11 28.26
N ALA A 33 39.60 46.00 28.91
CA ALA A 33 38.89 44.87 28.29
C ALA A 33 37.55 45.30 27.67
N ARG A 34 36.74 46.10 28.39
CA ARG A 34 35.48 46.62 27.85
C ARG A 34 35.69 47.54 26.64
N ARG A 35 36.75 48.35 26.63
CA ARG A 35 37.08 49.23 25.49
C ARG A 35 37.50 48.40 24.27
N LEU A 36 38.26 47.33 24.47
CA LEU A 36 38.64 46.38 23.42
C LEU A 36 37.41 45.65 22.87
N ALA A 37 36.58 45.06 23.72
CA ALA A 37 35.35 44.37 23.30
C ALA A 37 34.38 45.32 22.55
N LYS A 38 34.26 46.58 22.99
CA LYS A 38 33.47 47.59 22.28
C LYS A 38 34.06 47.96 20.92
N LYS A 39 35.39 47.99 20.80
CA LYS A 39 36.07 48.23 19.52
C LYS A 39 35.87 47.04 18.58
N GLU A 40 36.06 45.82 19.06
CA GLU A 40 35.86 44.58 18.31
C GLU A 40 34.42 44.40 17.82
N ALA A 41 33.42 44.64 18.69
CA ALA A 41 32.01 44.56 18.30
C ALA A 41 31.64 45.60 17.22
N LYS A 42 32.24 46.80 17.26
CA LYS A 42 32.07 47.81 16.20
C LYS A 42 32.70 47.37 14.89
N GLU A 43 33.87 46.74 14.94
CA GLU A 43 34.56 46.22 13.76
C GLU A 43 33.81 45.03 13.15
N ARG A 44 33.32 44.09 13.96
CA ARG A 44 32.47 42.98 13.49
C ARG A 44 31.21 43.47 12.76
N LYS A 45 30.51 44.45 13.35
CA LYS A 45 29.31 45.04 12.73
C LYS A 45 29.62 45.78 11.41
N LYS A 46 30.83 46.35 11.26
CA LYS A 46 31.27 46.92 9.98
C LYS A 46 31.53 45.83 8.94
N ARG A 47 32.16 44.71 9.32
CA ARG A 47 32.43 43.56 8.43
C ARG A 47 31.16 42.94 7.89
N GLU A 48 30.19 42.65 8.77
CA GLU A 48 28.87 42.13 8.39
C GLU A 48 28.17 43.07 7.38
N LYS A 49 28.27 44.39 7.61
CA LYS A 49 27.68 45.41 6.71
C LYS A 49 28.37 45.50 5.35
N MET A 50 29.62 45.09 5.23
CA MET A 50 30.39 45.08 3.98
C MET A 50 30.15 43.81 3.15
N GLY A 51 29.32 42.87 3.63
CA GLY A 51 28.93 41.66 2.88
C GLY A 51 30.01 40.57 2.83
N TRP A 52 30.98 40.61 3.75
CA TRP A 52 31.98 39.55 3.87
C TRP A 52 31.28 38.29 4.39
N GLY A 53 31.34 37.19 3.63
CA GLY A 53 30.75 35.90 4.02
C GLY A 53 31.40 35.34 5.29
N GLU A 54 30.80 34.29 5.86
CA GLU A 54 31.25 33.64 7.10
C GLU A 54 32.73 33.21 7.04
N GLU A 55 33.19 32.80 5.86
CA GLU A 55 34.57 32.38 5.56
C GLU A 55 35.59 33.54 5.56
N TYR A 56 35.12 34.78 5.43
CA TYR A 56 35.94 35.99 5.28
C TYR A 56 35.93 36.89 6.53
N MET A 57 35.22 36.47 7.59
CA MET A 57 35.10 37.19 8.87
C MET A 57 36.38 37.13 9.74
N GLY A 58 37.29 36.20 9.46
CA GLY A 58 38.52 35.96 10.24
C GLY A 58 39.63 36.99 10.01
N TYR A 59 39.66 37.65 8.86
CA TYR A 59 40.73 38.58 8.55
C TYR A 59 40.52 39.94 9.22
N THR A 60 41.59 40.44 9.85
CA THR A 60 41.62 41.75 10.49
C THR A 60 42.71 42.59 9.83
N ASN A 61 42.63 43.93 9.85
CA ASN A 61 43.73 44.77 9.35
C ASN A 61 45.08 44.48 10.07
N THR A 62 45.04 43.82 11.23
CA THR A 62 46.21 43.41 12.02
C THR A 62 46.65 41.97 11.80
N ASP A 63 45.79 41.15 11.18
CA ASP A 63 46.00 39.72 10.92
C ASP A 63 45.57 39.45 9.48
N ASN A 64 46.30 40.09 8.58
CA ASN A 64 46.08 40.04 7.14
C ASN A 64 47.21 39.24 6.48
N PRO A 65 46.94 38.04 5.91
CA PRO A 65 47.95 37.22 5.27
C PRO A 65 48.60 37.87 4.03
N PHE A 66 48.00 38.92 3.49
CA PHE A 66 48.49 39.64 2.31
C PHE A 66 49.33 40.87 2.65
N GLY A 67 49.57 41.16 3.94
CA GLY A 67 50.46 42.24 4.38
C GLY A 67 49.94 43.67 4.14
N ASP A 68 48.66 43.84 3.81
CA ASP A 68 48.04 45.17 3.63
C ASP A 68 47.49 45.71 4.97
N ASN A 69 47.88 46.94 5.32
CA ASN A 69 47.47 47.65 6.53
C ASN A 69 46.01 48.16 6.49
N ASN A 70 45.38 48.18 5.30
CA ASN A 70 44.04 48.72 5.09
C ASN A 70 43.10 47.74 4.35
N LEU A 71 43.08 46.47 4.77
CA LEU A 71 42.19 45.43 4.23
C LEU A 71 40.70 45.83 4.23
N LEU A 72 40.28 46.62 5.21
CA LEU A 72 38.90 47.12 5.35
C LEU A 72 38.59 48.40 4.55
N GLY A 73 39.58 48.96 3.85
CA GLY A 73 39.39 50.09 2.95
C GLY A 73 38.54 49.68 1.75
N THR A 74 37.61 50.54 1.31
CA THR A 74 36.89 50.27 0.06
C THR A 74 37.86 50.50 -1.09
N PHE A 75 38.19 49.45 -1.83
CA PHE A 75 39.04 49.56 -3.01
C PHE A 75 38.34 50.40 -4.09
N ILE A 76 39.00 51.48 -4.53
CA ILE A 76 38.49 52.36 -5.58
C ILE A 76 39.34 52.14 -6.83
N TRP A 77 38.70 51.65 -7.90
CA TRP A 77 39.37 51.46 -9.17
C TRP A 77 39.29 52.74 -10.01
N SER A 78 40.20 53.69 -9.76
CA SER A 78 40.15 55.04 -10.37
C SER A 78 40.09 55.02 -11.90
N LYS A 79 40.90 54.20 -12.57
CA LYS A 79 40.84 54.03 -14.03
C LYS A 79 39.49 53.51 -14.54
N ALA A 80 38.83 52.65 -13.78
CA ALA A 80 37.50 52.14 -14.14
C ALA A 80 36.41 53.21 -13.95
N LEU A 81 36.55 54.08 -12.94
CA LEU A 81 35.66 55.23 -12.75
C LEU A 81 35.83 56.27 -13.86
N GLU A 82 37.07 56.57 -14.25
CA GLU A 82 37.38 57.45 -15.39
C GLU A 82 36.81 56.89 -16.70
N LYS A 83 37.04 55.60 -16.98
CA LYS A 83 36.48 54.94 -18.18
C LYS A 83 34.96 54.94 -18.19
N LYS A 84 34.31 54.87 -17.02
CA LYS A 84 32.85 54.96 -16.86
C LYS A 84 32.33 56.41 -16.78
N GLY A 85 33.20 57.42 -16.88
CA GLY A 85 32.83 58.84 -16.85
C GLY A 85 32.33 59.35 -15.50
N ILE A 86 32.58 58.61 -14.41
CA ILE A 86 32.04 58.87 -13.06
C ILE A 86 33.14 59.14 -12.04
N SER A 87 34.35 59.50 -12.49
CA SER A 87 35.47 59.86 -11.62
C SER A 87 35.22 61.11 -10.77
N HIS A 88 34.26 61.96 -11.18
CA HIS A 88 33.89 63.20 -10.47
C HIS A 88 32.91 62.99 -9.32
N LEU A 89 32.37 61.77 -9.12
CA LEU A 89 31.43 61.48 -8.05
C LEU A 89 32.14 61.33 -6.71
N ASP A 90 31.53 61.86 -5.66
CA ASP A 90 32.05 61.73 -4.30
C ASP A 90 31.95 60.26 -3.82
N GLU A 91 32.79 59.89 -2.85
CA GLU A 91 32.86 58.52 -2.32
C GLU A 91 31.49 58.06 -1.77
N LYS A 92 30.71 58.99 -1.24
CA LYS A 92 29.35 58.76 -0.76
C LYS A 92 28.39 58.35 -1.90
N ASP A 93 28.48 59.00 -3.05
CA ASP A 93 27.59 58.76 -4.19
C ASP A 93 27.95 57.45 -4.90
N LEU A 94 29.25 57.16 -5.02
CA LEU A 94 29.74 55.86 -5.52
C LEU A 94 29.25 54.71 -4.65
N LYS A 95 29.26 54.88 -3.33
CA LYS A 95 28.77 53.88 -2.37
C LYS A 95 27.27 53.66 -2.50
N GLU A 96 26.47 54.72 -2.65
CA GLU A 96 25.03 54.59 -2.83
C GLU A 96 24.69 53.92 -4.17
N ARG A 97 25.38 54.28 -5.25
CA ARG A 97 25.22 53.64 -6.56
C ARG A 97 25.57 52.16 -6.52
N ASN A 98 26.71 51.79 -5.93
CA ASN A 98 27.13 50.40 -5.79
C ASN A 98 26.12 49.61 -4.94
N LYS A 99 25.56 50.21 -3.90
CA LYS A 99 24.51 49.60 -3.09
C LYS A 99 23.25 49.31 -3.92
N ARG A 100 22.80 50.26 -4.76
CA ARG A 100 21.64 50.04 -5.65
C ARG A 100 21.90 48.90 -6.64
N ILE A 101 23.08 48.88 -7.27
CA ILE A 101 23.49 47.79 -8.19
C ILE A 101 23.50 46.43 -7.47
N GLN A 102 24.01 46.37 -6.23
CA GLN A 102 23.98 45.13 -5.44
C GLN A 102 22.56 44.69 -5.10
N GLU A 103 21.67 45.62 -4.76
CA GLU A 103 20.26 45.33 -4.48
C GLU A 103 19.55 44.82 -5.74
N ASP A 104 19.77 45.44 -6.90
CA ASP A 104 19.21 45.02 -8.19
C ASP A 104 19.72 43.64 -8.62
N ASN A 105 21.03 43.40 -8.54
CA ASN A 105 21.65 42.09 -8.83
C ASN A 105 21.09 41.01 -7.90
N ARG A 106 20.85 41.33 -6.63
CA ARG A 106 20.26 40.38 -5.67
C ARG A 106 18.82 40.02 -6.06
N LEU A 107 18.02 40.99 -6.49
CA LEU A 107 16.65 40.74 -6.95
C LEU A 107 16.64 39.93 -8.24
N GLU A 108 17.53 40.22 -9.19
CA GLU A 108 17.68 39.45 -10.43
C GLU A 108 18.08 38.00 -10.13
N LEU A 109 19.07 37.79 -9.27
CA LEU A 109 19.48 36.45 -8.82
C LEU A 109 18.33 35.69 -8.15
N GLN A 110 17.50 36.36 -7.34
CA GLN A 110 16.31 35.74 -6.74
C GLN A 110 15.30 35.30 -7.80
N LYS A 111 15.02 36.14 -8.81
CA LYS A 111 14.13 35.78 -9.93
C LYS A 111 14.68 34.60 -10.74
N VAL A 112 15.97 34.62 -11.07
CA VAL A 112 16.62 33.50 -11.78
C VAL A 112 16.56 32.22 -10.96
N LYS A 113 16.76 32.29 -9.63
CA LYS A 113 16.64 31.14 -8.74
C LYS A 113 15.21 30.58 -8.71
N GLN A 114 14.20 31.45 -8.66
CA GLN A 114 12.79 31.04 -8.70
C GLN A 114 12.45 30.33 -10.03
N LEU A 115 12.85 30.90 -11.16
CA LEU A 115 12.62 30.30 -12.48
C LEU A 115 13.32 28.95 -12.64
N ARG A 116 14.53 28.79 -12.09
CA ARG A 116 15.23 27.49 -12.08
C ARG A 116 14.44 26.46 -11.27
N LEU A 117 13.98 26.84 -10.07
CA LEU A 117 13.21 25.95 -9.20
C LEU A 117 11.87 25.55 -9.83
N GLU A 118 11.19 26.49 -10.49
CA GLU A 118 9.94 26.23 -11.20
C GLU A 118 10.14 25.26 -12.36
N ARG A 119 11.19 25.47 -13.17
CA ARG A 119 11.55 24.55 -14.26
C ARG A 119 11.92 23.15 -13.75
N GLU A 120 12.66 23.07 -12.64
CA GLU A 120 12.97 21.77 -12.03
C GLU A 120 11.73 21.06 -11.51
N ARG A 121 10.79 21.78 -10.88
CA ARG A 121 9.51 21.22 -10.47
C ARG A 121 8.68 20.74 -11.65
N GLU A 122 8.57 21.54 -12.70
CA GLU A 122 7.82 21.17 -13.90
C GLU A 122 8.44 19.95 -14.60
N LYS A 123 9.78 19.88 -14.66
CA LYS A 123 10.49 18.73 -15.19
C LYS A 123 10.26 17.49 -14.32
N ALA A 124 10.33 17.63 -12.99
CA ALA A 124 10.10 16.52 -12.06
C ALA A 124 8.65 15.99 -12.14
N MET A 125 7.65 16.88 -12.28
CA MET A 125 6.25 16.48 -12.47
C MET A 125 6.07 15.73 -13.79
N ARG A 126 6.64 16.23 -14.90
CA ARG A 126 6.57 15.53 -16.19
C ARG A 126 7.27 14.18 -16.16
N GLU A 127 8.41 14.08 -15.49
CA GLU A 127 9.15 12.83 -15.31
C GLU A 127 8.34 11.82 -14.48
N GLN A 128 7.70 12.28 -13.40
CA GLN A 128 6.81 11.44 -12.59
C GLN A 128 5.58 10.98 -13.37
N GLU A 129 4.93 11.85 -14.15
CA GLU A 129 3.80 11.50 -15.00
C GLU A 129 4.17 10.45 -16.06
N LEU A 130 5.33 10.61 -16.71
CA LEU A 130 5.84 9.63 -17.67
C LEU A 130 6.16 8.29 -17.00
N GLU A 131 6.75 8.30 -15.81
CA GLU A 131 7.05 7.08 -15.05
C GLU A 131 5.76 6.37 -14.62
N MET A 132 4.75 7.11 -14.14
CA MET A 132 3.45 6.53 -13.81
C MET A 132 2.78 5.93 -15.04
N LEU A 133 2.78 6.63 -16.18
CA LEU A 133 2.23 6.12 -17.43
C LEU A 133 2.96 4.87 -17.94
N GLN A 134 4.29 4.80 -17.77
CA GLN A 134 5.07 3.61 -18.09
C GLN A 134 4.69 2.44 -17.18
N ARG A 135 4.59 2.67 -15.86
CA ARG A 135 4.14 1.64 -14.90
C ARG A 135 2.73 1.15 -15.21
N GLU A 136 1.81 2.04 -15.56
CA GLU A 136 0.43 1.69 -15.94
C GLU A 136 0.42 0.82 -17.19
N LYS A 137 1.18 1.19 -18.24
CA LYS A 137 1.32 0.37 -19.45
C LYS A 137 1.94 -0.99 -19.17
N GLU A 138 2.99 -1.03 -18.35
CA GLU A 138 3.61 -2.30 -17.94
C GLU A 138 2.61 -3.17 -17.18
N ALA A 139 1.85 -2.60 -16.24
CA ALA A 139 0.82 -3.31 -15.48
C ALA A 139 -0.30 -3.86 -16.39
N GLU A 140 -0.76 -3.08 -17.38
CA GLU A 140 -1.72 -3.56 -18.38
C GLU A 140 -1.14 -4.71 -19.20
N HIS A 141 0.11 -4.60 -19.65
CA HIS A 141 0.78 -5.68 -20.36
C HIS A 141 0.90 -6.96 -19.51
N PHE A 142 1.30 -6.85 -18.25
CA PHE A 142 1.37 -7.98 -17.33
C PHE A 142 0.00 -8.65 -17.15
N LYS A 143 -1.06 -7.86 -16.96
CA LYS A 143 -2.42 -8.39 -16.85
C LYS A 143 -2.86 -9.14 -18.10
N THR A 144 -2.61 -8.59 -19.28
CA THR A 144 -2.94 -9.29 -20.54
C THR A 144 -2.15 -10.58 -20.73
N TRP A 145 -0.93 -10.63 -20.18
CA TRP A 145 -0.09 -11.82 -20.26
C TRP A 145 -0.57 -12.91 -19.30
N GLU A 146 -0.96 -12.54 -18.08
CA GLU A 146 -1.61 -13.43 -17.10
C GLU A 146 -2.89 -14.05 -17.68
N GLU A 147 -3.77 -13.23 -18.28
CA GLU A 147 -4.99 -13.74 -18.93
C GLU A 147 -4.70 -14.71 -20.10
N GLN A 148 -3.62 -14.47 -20.84
CA GLN A 148 -3.18 -15.39 -21.92
C GLN A 148 -2.61 -16.70 -21.37
N GLU A 149 -1.86 -16.64 -20.27
CA GLU A 149 -1.31 -17.80 -19.58
C GLU A 149 -2.42 -18.69 -19.00
N ASP A 150 -3.41 -18.11 -18.32
CA ASP A 150 -4.58 -18.83 -17.80
C ASP A 150 -5.35 -19.55 -18.92
N ASN A 151 -5.60 -18.85 -20.04
CA ASN A 151 -6.28 -19.46 -21.19
C ASN A 151 -5.44 -20.60 -21.79
N PHE A 152 -4.13 -20.46 -21.85
CA PHE A 152 -3.24 -21.53 -22.29
C PHE A 152 -3.31 -22.74 -21.34
N HIS A 153 -3.30 -22.53 -20.02
CA HIS A 153 -3.46 -23.59 -19.03
C HIS A 153 -4.80 -24.31 -19.16
N LEU A 154 -5.89 -23.57 -19.37
CA LEU A 154 -7.21 -24.14 -19.62
C LEU A 154 -7.22 -25.02 -20.88
N GLN A 155 -6.66 -24.53 -21.97
CA GLN A 155 -6.57 -25.30 -23.23
C GLN A 155 -5.71 -26.56 -23.07
N GLN A 156 -4.59 -26.48 -22.36
CA GLN A 156 -3.75 -27.63 -22.05
C GLN A 156 -4.50 -28.65 -21.17
N ALA A 157 -5.24 -28.20 -20.15
CA ALA A 157 -6.05 -29.06 -19.30
C ALA A 157 -7.12 -29.81 -20.12
N LYS A 158 -7.85 -29.09 -20.99
CA LYS A 158 -8.83 -29.66 -21.92
C LYS A 158 -8.22 -30.66 -22.90
N LEU A 159 -7.05 -30.35 -23.47
CA LEU A 159 -6.34 -31.26 -24.38
C LEU A 159 -5.89 -32.53 -23.66
N ARG A 160 -5.31 -32.41 -22.46
CA ARG A 160 -4.89 -33.56 -21.64
C ARG A 160 -6.08 -34.43 -21.26
N SER A 161 -7.19 -33.83 -20.86
CA SER A 161 -8.46 -34.51 -20.58
C SER A 161 -8.92 -35.32 -21.81
N LYS A 162 -8.98 -34.69 -22.99
CA LYS A 162 -9.36 -35.35 -24.24
C LYS A 162 -8.50 -36.58 -24.56
N ILE A 163 -7.18 -36.49 -24.34
CA ILE A 163 -6.26 -37.62 -24.54
C ILE A 163 -6.53 -38.75 -23.53
N ARG A 164 -6.68 -38.44 -22.24
CA ARG A 164 -6.95 -39.45 -21.20
C ARG A 164 -8.26 -40.19 -21.42
N ILE A 165 -9.31 -39.48 -21.82
CA ILE A 165 -10.62 -40.06 -22.14
C ILE A 165 -10.48 -41.03 -23.31
N ARG A 166 -9.80 -40.62 -24.39
CA ARG A 166 -9.57 -41.49 -25.56
C ARG A 166 -8.76 -42.73 -25.20
N ASP A 167 -7.78 -42.60 -24.32
CA ASP A 167 -6.90 -43.69 -23.91
C ASP A 167 -7.53 -44.60 -22.82
N GLY A 168 -8.79 -44.37 -22.43
CA GLY A 168 -9.51 -45.18 -21.43
C GLY A 168 -9.01 -45.01 -19.99
N ARG A 169 -8.28 -43.91 -19.71
CA ARG A 169 -7.68 -43.59 -18.41
C ARG A 169 -8.21 -42.27 -17.88
N ALA A 170 -9.49 -42.02 -18.10
CA ALA A 170 -10.15 -40.78 -17.70
C ALA A 170 -10.14 -40.63 -16.18
N LYS A 171 -9.76 -39.44 -15.70
CA LYS A 171 -10.00 -39.04 -14.32
C LYS A 171 -11.45 -38.54 -14.18
N PRO A 172 -12.01 -38.53 -12.96
CA PRO A 172 -13.34 -37.97 -12.70
C PRO A 172 -13.50 -36.53 -13.21
N ILE A 173 -12.48 -35.67 -13.03
CA ILE A 173 -12.49 -34.30 -13.55
C ILE A 173 -12.59 -34.25 -15.08
N ASP A 174 -11.95 -35.19 -15.78
CA ASP A 174 -11.97 -35.23 -17.24
C ASP A 174 -13.41 -35.50 -17.73
N LEU A 175 -14.13 -36.41 -17.05
CA LEU A 175 -15.52 -36.75 -17.36
C LEU A 175 -16.48 -35.62 -17.04
N LEU A 176 -16.30 -34.95 -15.89
CA LEU A 176 -17.11 -33.78 -15.51
C LEU A 176 -16.89 -32.60 -16.45
N ALA A 177 -15.64 -32.28 -16.77
CA ALA A 177 -15.30 -31.22 -17.71
C ALA A 177 -15.85 -31.53 -19.11
N LYS A 178 -15.81 -32.80 -19.53
CA LYS A 178 -16.44 -33.24 -20.77
C LYS A 178 -17.96 -33.09 -20.73
N TYR A 179 -18.62 -33.47 -19.64
CA TYR A 179 -20.08 -33.36 -19.48
C TYR A 179 -20.55 -31.92 -19.71
N ILE A 180 -19.92 -30.94 -19.06
CA ILE A 180 -20.31 -29.54 -19.21
C ILE A 180 -19.83 -28.88 -20.51
N SER A 181 -18.78 -29.42 -21.13
CA SER A 181 -18.33 -28.98 -22.46
C SER A 181 -19.12 -29.63 -23.61
N ALA A 182 -19.96 -30.63 -23.33
CA ALA A 182 -20.64 -31.46 -24.34
C ALA A 182 -21.78 -30.74 -25.08
N GLU A 183 -22.09 -29.48 -24.76
CA GLU A 183 -22.98 -28.67 -25.62
C GLU A 183 -22.41 -28.48 -27.04
N ASP A 184 -21.11 -28.73 -27.27
CA ASP A 184 -20.41 -28.57 -28.55
C ASP A 184 -20.02 -29.88 -29.27
N ASP A 185 -20.18 -31.07 -28.67
CA ASP A 185 -19.64 -32.34 -29.22
C ASP A 185 -20.78 -33.31 -29.60
N ASP A 186 -21.03 -33.48 -30.91
CA ASP A 186 -22.00 -34.40 -31.57
C ASP A 186 -21.80 -35.91 -31.24
N LEU A 187 -21.00 -36.22 -30.23
CA LEU A 187 -20.70 -37.57 -29.79
C LEU A 187 -21.74 -38.04 -28.77
N ALA A 188 -22.55 -39.01 -29.18
CA ALA A 188 -23.49 -39.77 -28.37
C ALA A 188 -22.80 -40.57 -27.24
N VAL A 189 -22.20 -39.86 -26.29
CA VAL A 189 -21.81 -40.42 -25.00
C VAL A 189 -23.10 -40.64 -24.23
N GLU A 190 -23.30 -41.84 -23.69
CA GLU A 190 -24.36 -42.08 -22.71
C GLU A 190 -24.26 -40.97 -21.65
N MET A 191 -25.24 -40.05 -21.65
CA MET A 191 -25.36 -38.98 -20.65
C MET A 191 -25.63 -39.65 -19.31
N HIS A 192 -24.55 -40.01 -18.63
CA HIS A 192 -24.59 -40.35 -17.22
C HIS A 192 -24.75 -39.06 -16.42
N GLU A 193 -25.56 -39.11 -15.37
CA GLU A 193 -25.70 -37.97 -14.48
C GLU A 193 -24.31 -37.67 -13.84
N PRO A 194 -23.86 -36.41 -13.76
CA PRO A 194 -22.49 -36.04 -13.38
C PRO A 194 -22.01 -36.68 -12.08
N TYR A 195 -22.88 -36.77 -11.08
CA TYR A 195 -22.54 -37.33 -9.78
C TYR A 195 -22.28 -38.85 -9.82
N THR A 196 -22.69 -39.55 -10.88
CA THR A 196 -22.41 -40.99 -11.02
C THR A 196 -20.93 -41.28 -11.27
N PHE A 197 -20.16 -40.30 -11.78
CA PHE A 197 -18.71 -40.41 -11.95
C PHE A 197 -17.93 -40.45 -10.64
N LEU A 198 -18.60 -40.15 -9.52
CA LEU A 198 -18.04 -40.23 -8.17
C LEU A 198 -18.09 -41.64 -7.59
N ASN A 199 -18.90 -42.53 -8.18
CA ASN A 199 -19.13 -43.87 -7.66
C ASN A 199 -17.83 -44.70 -7.69
N GLY A 200 -17.42 -45.23 -6.54
CA GLY A 200 -16.26 -46.10 -6.42
C GLY A 200 -14.92 -45.38 -6.26
N LEU A 201 -14.91 -44.05 -6.16
CA LEU A 201 -13.71 -43.28 -5.82
C LEU A 201 -13.34 -43.45 -4.34
N THR A 202 -12.05 -43.40 -4.05
CA THR A 202 -11.55 -43.35 -2.67
C THR A 202 -11.66 -41.94 -2.09
N VAL A 203 -11.53 -41.79 -0.76
CA VAL A 203 -11.47 -40.48 -0.11
C VAL A 203 -10.36 -39.61 -0.72
N SER A 204 -9.18 -40.19 -0.97
CA SER A 204 -8.06 -39.48 -1.59
C SER A 204 -8.39 -39.00 -3.01
N ASP A 205 -9.03 -39.84 -3.83
CA ASP A 205 -9.40 -39.45 -5.19
C ASP A 205 -10.46 -38.34 -5.22
N MET A 206 -11.36 -38.33 -4.23
CA MET A 206 -12.36 -37.27 -4.08
C MET A 206 -11.75 -35.96 -3.59
N GLU A 207 -10.77 -36.01 -2.69
CA GLU A 207 -10.00 -34.83 -2.26
C GLU A 207 -9.23 -34.22 -3.45
N ASP A 208 -8.53 -35.06 -4.22
CA ASP A 208 -7.87 -34.64 -5.46
C ASP A 208 -8.87 -34.01 -6.45
N LEU A 209 -10.08 -34.58 -6.55
CA LEU A 209 -11.13 -34.05 -7.41
C LEU A 209 -11.61 -32.66 -6.98
N VAL A 210 -11.70 -32.38 -5.67
CA VAL A 210 -12.08 -31.06 -5.17
C VAL A 210 -11.05 -30.01 -5.60
N GLU A 211 -9.76 -30.32 -5.46
CA GLU A 211 -8.67 -29.44 -5.91
C GLU A 211 -8.69 -29.25 -7.43
N ASP A 212 -8.88 -30.34 -8.19
CA ASP A 212 -9.01 -30.28 -9.65
C ASP A 212 -10.21 -29.41 -10.08
N ILE A 213 -11.35 -29.47 -9.37
CA ILE A 213 -12.53 -28.62 -9.64
C ILE A 213 -12.21 -27.13 -9.38
N GLN A 214 -11.48 -26.82 -8.30
CA GLN A 214 -11.10 -25.43 -7.98
C GLN A 214 -10.26 -24.81 -9.09
N VAL A 215 -9.30 -25.56 -9.65
CA VAL A 215 -8.50 -25.10 -10.79
C VAL A 215 -9.38 -24.77 -12.00
N TYR A 216 -10.39 -25.59 -12.32
CA TYR A 216 -11.33 -25.28 -13.40
C TYR A 216 -12.19 -24.04 -13.10
N MET A 217 -12.59 -23.84 -11.84
CA MET A 217 -13.35 -22.64 -11.44
C MET A 217 -12.55 -21.35 -11.63
N GLU A 218 -11.25 -21.38 -11.33
CA GLU A 218 -10.34 -20.25 -11.53
C GLU A 218 -10.12 -19.98 -13.03
N LEU A 219 -9.82 -21.03 -13.80
CA LEU A 219 -9.49 -20.92 -15.22
C LEU A 219 -10.69 -20.60 -16.13
N GLU A 220 -11.92 -21.03 -15.81
CA GLU A 220 -13.10 -20.81 -16.65
C GLU A 220 -13.78 -19.45 -16.47
N GLN A 221 -13.22 -18.56 -15.63
CA GLN A 221 -13.65 -17.16 -15.45
C GLN A 221 -15.17 -16.98 -15.29
N GLY A 222 -15.84 -17.87 -14.58
CA GLY A 222 -17.26 -17.69 -14.24
C GLY A 222 -18.28 -18.45 -15.09
N LYS A 223 -17.90 -19.03 -16.25
CA LYS A 223 -18.89 -19.59 -17.21
C LYS A 223 -19.77 -20.69 -16.63
N ASN A 224 -19.19 -21.57 -15.80
CA ASN A 224 -19.82 -22.79 -15.31
C ASN A 224 -19.81 -22.90 -13.78
N VAL A 225 -19.74 -21.76 -13.08
CA VAL A 225 -19.50 -21.73 -11.62
C VAL A 225 -20.57 -22.46 -10.83
N ASP A 226 -21.83 -22.37 -11.22
CA ASP A 226 -22.91 -23.05 -10.49
C ASP A 226 -22.77 -24.58 -10.56
N PHE A 227 -22.44 -25.13 -11.73
CA PHE A 227 -22.17 -26.55 -11.90
C PHE A 227 -20.97 -27.00 -11.06
N TRP A 228 -19.85 -26.27 -11.16
CA TRP A 228 -18.65 -26.62 -10.40
C TRP A 228 -18.89 -26.55 -8.90
N ARG A 229 -19.62 -25.53 -8.42
CA ARG A 229 -20.03 -25.41 -7.01
C ARG A 229 -20.92 -26.57 -6.58
N ASP A 230 -21.90 -26.94 -7.38
CA ASP A 230 -22.79 -28.08 -7.08
C ASP A 230 -21.98 -29.39 -7.05
N MET A 231 -21.01 -29.59 -7.95
CA MET A 231 -20.08 -30.71 -7.92
C MET A 231 -19.15 -30.71 -6.71
N THR A 232 -18.63 -29.57 -6.28
CA THR A 232 -17.86 -29.46 -5.03
C THR A 232 -18.71 -29.91 -3.84
N ILE A 233 -19.94 -29.39 -3.71
CA ILE A 233 -20.85 -29.75 -2.61
C ILE A 233 -21.12 -31.25 -2.58
N ILE A 234 -21.35 -31.86 -3.74
CA ILE A 234 -21.65 -33.29 -3.84
C ILE A 234 -20.41 -34.14 -3.49
N THR A 235 -19.23 -33.77 -3.99
CA THR A 235 -17.97 -34.47 -3.67
C THR A 235 -17.63 -34.36 -2.19
N GLU A 236 -17.79 -33.18 -1.58
CA GLU A 236 -17.56 -32.97 -0.14
C GLU A 236 -18.52 -33.80 0.74
N ASP A 237 -19.80 -33.89 0.36
CA ASP A 237 -20.78 -34.73 1.05
C ASP A 237 -20.43 -36.22 0.93
N GLU A 238 -19.93 -36.65 -0.23
CA GLU A 238 -19.51 -38.04 -0.44
C GLU A 238 -18.23 -38.37 0.35
N ILE A 239 -17.26 -37.46 0.42
CA ILE A 239 -16.08 -37.55 1.32
C ILE A 239 -16.54 -37.72 2.77
N ALA A 240 -17.50 -36.88 3.23
CA ALA A 240 -18.00 -36.95 4.59
C ALA A 240 -18.68 -38.29 4.90
N LYS A 241 -19.41 -38.87 3.93
CA LYS A 241 -20.00 -40.21 4.06
C LYS A 241 -18.95 -41.31 4.12
N LEU A 242 -17.96 -41.29 3.23
CA LEU A 242 -16.88 -42.27 3.21
C LEU A 242 -16.07 -42.24 4.51
N ARG A 243 -15.70 -41.06 5.00
CA ARG A 243 -14.99 -40.91 6.29
C ARG A 243 -15.80 -41.44 7.47
N LYS A 244 -17.11 -41.20 7.50
CA LYS A 244 -18.02 -41.77 8.52
C LYS A 244 -18.06 -43.30 8.44
N LEU A 245 -18.09 -43.86 7.22
CA LEU A 245 -18.09 -45.30 7.00
C LEU A 245 -16.78 -45.94 7.48
N GLU A 246 -15.63 -45.34 7.16
CA GLU A 246 -14.32 -45.79 7.64
C GLU A 246 -14.19 -45.72 9.17
N ALA A 247 -14.68 -44.65 9.79
CA ALA A 247 -14.71 -44.52 11.25
C ALA A 247 -15.60 -45.58 11.91
N SER A 248 -16.78 -45.86 11.32
CA SER A 248 -17.70 -46.89 11.82
C SER A 248 -17.18 -48.32 11.67
N GLY A 249 -16.32 -48.58 10.67
CA GLY A 249 -15.69 -49.89 10.43
C GLY A 249 -14.47 -50.17 11.31
N LYS A 250 -13.84 -49.14 11.91
CA LYS A 250 -12.64 -49.26 12.74
C LYS A 250 -12.90 -49.13 14.26
N GLY A 251 -14.11 -48.74 14.68
CA GLY A 251 -14.44 -48.47 16.08
C GLY A 251 -14.71 -49.72 16.91
N GLY A 252 -13.86 -50.00 17.91
CA GLY A 252 -14.17 -50.87 19.03
C GLY A 252 -15.35 -50.34 19.89
N PRO A 253 -15.84 -51.10 20.89
CA PRO A 253 -17.15 -50.87 21.54
C PRO A 253 -17.39 -49.52 22.25
N GLY A 254 -16.42 -48.59 22.26
CA GLY A 254 -16.45 -47.36 23.05
C GLY A 254 -16.73 -46.05 22.31
N GLU A 255 -16.67 -45.99 20.98
CA GLU A 255 -16.71 -44.72 20.21
C GLU A 255 -18.08 -44.40 19.56
N ARG A 256 -19.15 -45.10 19.97
CA ARG A 256 -20.52 -44.89 19.44
C ARG A 256 -21.24 -43.65 20.00
N ARG A 257 -20.53 -42.56 20.31
CA ARG A 257 -21.12 -41.43 21.05
C ARG A 257 -21.49 -40.20 20.24
N ASP A 258 -21.18 -40.15 18.94
CA ASP A 258 -21.38 -38.93 18.13
C ASP A 258 -22.23 -39.11 16.86
N GLY A 259 -22.86 -40.28 16.69
CA GLY A 259 -23.62 -40.61 15.49
C GLY A 259 -25.12 -40.65 15.75
N VAL A 260 -25.86 -39.71 15.14
CA VAL A 260 -27.29 -39.81 14.88
C VAL A 260 -27.65 -41.25 14.52
N ASN A 261 -28.67 -41.82 15.17
CA ASN A 261 -29.06 -43.22 14.98
C ASN A 261 -29.20 -43.54 13.48
N ALA A 262 -28.62 -44.65 13.01
CA ALA A 262 -28.64 -45.04 11.61
C ALA A 262 -30.07 -45.12 11.04
N SER A 263 -31.07 -45.42 11.87
CA SER A 263 -32.49 -45.36 11.50
C SER A 263 -32.96 -43.95 11.15
N VAL A 264 -32.60 -42.96 11.97
CA VAL A 264 -32.96 -41.54 11.75
C VAL A 264 -32.28 -41.02 10.48
N SER A 265 -31.05 -41.45 10.20
CA SER A 265 -30.36 -41.09 8.94
C SER A 265 -31.06 -41.67 7.71
N SER A 266 -31.52 -42.92 7.78
CA SER A 266 -32.28 -43.56 6.69
C SER A 266 -33.63 -42.88 6.45
N ASP A 267 -34.36 -42.55 7.52
CA ASP A 267 -35.64 -41.87 7.41
C ASP A 267 -35.46 -40.47 6.81
N VAL A 268 -34.43 -39.73 7.22
CA VAL A 268 -34.05 -38.43 6.66
C VAL A 268 -33.75 -38.51 5.16
N GLN A 269 -32.96 -39.51 4.72
CA GLN A 269 -32.68 -39.71 3.30
C GLN A 269 -33.95 -40.01 2.50
N SER A 270 -34.88 -40.78 3.07
CA SER A 270 -36.18 -41.06 2.45
C SER A 270 -37.02 -39.80 2.28
N VAL A 271 -36.92 -38.85 3.21
CA VAL A 271 -37.60 -37.55 3.12
C VAL A 271 -37.03 -36.74 1.96
N PHE A 272 -35.73 -36.74 1.71
CA PHE A 272 -35.16 -35.94 0.61
C PHE A 272 -35.32 -36.58 -0.76
N LYS A 273 -35.33 -37.91 -0.84
CA LYS A 273 -35.38 -38.65 -2.09
C LYS A 273 -36.66 -38.35 -2.88
N GLY A 274 -36.50 -38.00 -4.16
CA GLY A 274 -37.62 -37.73 -5.08
C GLY A 274 -38.29 -36.37 -4.91
N LYS A 275 -37.80 -35.49 -4.03
CA LYS A 275 -38.25 -34.10 -3.95
C LYS A 275 -37.63 -33.25 -5.05
N THR A 276 -38.38 -32.28 -5.55
CA THR A 276 -37.88 -31.29 -6.51
C THR A 276 -37.01 -30.24 -5.83
N TYR A 277 -36.16 -29.54 -6.59
CA TYR A 277 -35.33 -28.44 -6.07
C TYR A 277 -36.13 -27.43 -5.24
N ASN A 278 -37.30 -27.00 -5.75
CA ASN A 278 -38.18 -26.05 -5.04
C ASN A 278 -38.67 -26.60 -3.69
N GLN A 279 -39.00 -27.90 -3.63
CA GLN A 279 -39.42 -28.54 -2.37
C GLN A 279 -38.26 -28.65 -1.38
N LEU A 280 -37.05 -28.94 -1.85
CA LEU A 280 -35.84 -28.97 -1.03
C LEU A 280 -35.48 -27.57 -0.53
N GLN A 281 -35.68 -26.52 -1.34
CA GLN A 281 -35.46 -25.13 -0.94
C GLN A 281 -36.39 -24.68 0.19
N VAL A 282 -37.66 -25.10 0.17
CA VAL A 282 -38.59 -24.84 1.29
C VAL A 282 -38.11 -25.53 2.58
N LEU A 283 -37.65 -26.78 2.48
CA LEU A 283 -37.08 -27.50 3.62
C LEU A 283 -35.82 -26.80 4.15
N TYR A 284 -34.99 -26.29 3.25
CA TYR A 284 -33.77 -25.56 3.59
C TYR A 284 -34.09 -24.34 4.45
N GLN A 285 -35.03 -23.50 3.99
CA GLN A 285 -35.45 -22.30 4.72
C GLN A 285 -36.05 -22.66 6.10
N GLY A 286 -36.81 -23.76 6.17
CA GLY A 286 -37.40 -24.23 7.43
C GLY A 286 -36.35 -24.72 8.43
N ILE A 287 -35.35 -25.48 7.98
CA ILE A 287 -34.24 -25.95 8.82
C ILE A 287 -33.38 -24.78 9.26
N GLU A 288 -33.03 -23.88 8.35
CA GLU A 288 -32.21 -22.71 8.66
C GLU A 288 -32.90 -21.79 9.68
N SER A 289 -34.22 -21.58 9.52
CA SER A 289 -35.02 -20.83 10.49
C SER A 289 -35.03 -21.49 11.87
N LYS A 290 -35.10 -22.83 11.95
CA LYS A 290 -35.01 -23.58 13.21
C LYS A 290 -33.64 -23.44 13.87
N ILE A 291 -32.56 -23.52 13.10
CA ILE A 291 -31.20 -23.34 13.62
C ILE A 291 -31.04 -21.92 14.17
N ARG A 292 -31.48 -20.89 13.42
CA ARG A 292 -31.39 -19.48 13.84
C ARG A 292 -32.27 -19.17 15.06
N ALA A 293 -33.47 -19.75 15.15
CA ALA A 293 -34.35 -19.55 16.30
C ALA A 293 -33.74 -20.12 17.59
N GLY A 294 -32.94 -21.18 17.48
CA GLY A 294 -32.29 -21.82 18.61
C GLY A 294 -33.26 -22.46 19.61
N GLY A 295 -32.72 -23.00 20.70
CA GLY A 295 -33.52 -23.53 21.80
C GLY A 295 -32.69 -24.37 22.77
N PRO A 296 -33.06 -24.42 24.07
CA PRO A 296 -32.26 -25.09 25.10
C PRO A 296 -32.11 -26.60 24.91
N ASN A 297 -32.99 -27.23 24.12
CA ASN A 297 -32.96 -28.67 23.81
C ASN A 297 -32.73 -28.94 22.31
N LEU A 298 -32.28 -27.94 21.54
CA LEU A 298 -32.05 -28.09 20.12
C LEU A 298 -30.67 -28.71 19.89
N ASP A 299 -30.62 -29.89 19.26
CA ASP A 299 -29.38 -30.50 18.81
C ASP A 299 -28.89 -29.80 17.53
N ILE A 300 -28.08 -28.75 17.71
CA ILE A 300 -27.54 -27.95 16.61
C ILE A 300 -26.71 -28.83 15.67
N GLY A 301 -25.91 -29.76 16.19
CA GLY A 301 -25.07 -30.65 15.38
C GLY A 301 -25.90 -31.57 14.48
N TYR A 302 -27.03 -32.10 14.97
CA TYR A 302 -27.99 -32.82 14.14
C TYR A 302 -28.52 -31.94 13.01
N TRP A 303 -29.02 -30.74 13.29
CA TRP A 303 -29.61 -29.86 12.27
C TRP A 303 -28.58 -29.34 11.26
N GLU A 304 -27.34 -29.09 11.69
CA GLU A 304 -26.24 -28.73 10.80
C GLU A 304 -25.88 -29.91 9.87
N SER A 305 -25.80 -31.13 10.41
CA SER A 305 -25.57 -32.33 9.60
C SER A 305 -26.70 -32.60 8.61
N LEU A 306 -27.95 -32.31 9.01
CA LEU A 306 -29.13 -32.42 8.16
C LEU A 306 -29.11 -31.37 7.04
N LEU A 307 -28.70 -30.15 7.36
CA LEU A 307 -28.56 -29.06 6.40
C LEU A 307 -27.46 -29.36 5.37
N GLN A 308 -26.33 -29.94 5.80
CA GLN A 308 -25.27 -30.37 4.90
C GLN A 308 -25.76 -31.43 3.90
N GLN A 309 -26.46 -32.48 4.38
CA GLN A 309 -27.05 -33.48 3.50
C GLN A 309 -28.07 -32.86 2.54
N LEU A 310 -28.93 -31.96 3.03
CA LEU A 310 -29.92 -31.28 2.20
C LEU A 310 -29.27 -30.46 1.07
N LYS A 311 -28.16 -29.76 1.34
CA LYS A 311 -27.42 -29.03 0.31
C LYS A 311 -26.92 -29.96 -0.80
N ALA A 312 -26.44 -31.16 -0.46
CA ALA A 312 -26.03 -32.15 -1.46
C ALA A 312 -27.21 -32.65 -2.30
N TYR A 313 -28.38 -32.89 -1.70
CA TYR A 313 -29.59 -33.23 -2.46
C TYR A 313 -30.08 -32.07 -3.35
N MET A 314 -29.96 -30.82 -2.89
CA MET A 314 -30.28 -29.64 -3.70
C MET A 314 -29.34 -29.50 -4.90
N ALA A 315 -28.03 -29.75 -4.70
CA ALA A 315 -27.04 -29.76 -5.77
C ALA A 315 -27.30 -30.88 -6.79
N ARG A 316 -27.73 -32.07 -6.34
CA ARG A 316 -28.08 -33.19 -7.25
C ARG A 316 -29.36 -32.95 -8.05
N ALA A 317 -30.26 -32.12 -7.52
CA ALA A 317 -31.57 -31.85 -8.12
C ALA A 317 -31.58 -30.64 -9.07
N ARG A 318 -30.46 -29.93 -9.20
CA ARG A 318 -30.28 -28.79 -10.11
C ARG A 318 -29.69 -29.27 -11.43
#